data_AF-A0A943RXA8-F1
#
_entry.id   AF-A0A943RXA8-F1
#
_cell.length_a   1.000
_cell.length_b   1.000
_cell.length_c   1.000
_cell.angle_alpha   90.00
_cell.angle_beta   90.00
_cell.angle_gamma   90.00
#
_symmetry.space_group_name_H-M   'P 1'
#
loop_
_entity.id
_entity.type
_entity.pdbx_description
1 polymer ?
#
loop_
_entity_poly.entity_id
_entity_poly.type
_entity_poly.pdbx_seq_one_letter_code
_entity_poly.pdbx_strand_id
1 'polypeptide(L)'
;MKCPNCGGEVSVNDLKCPYCGTPNPEGIAFHQEVHKRRRFNQYLKDKTMEQMRLPLAHRILNLSLVILFLIVFLLLLVDLGMFLIAEDAFASFRLPDDYEQQMAQMYEEEQYGELDAFMDQYEIEPADYPVYTQITLLHNDYADFLSNSMECSEALSQGIIPDKYQINFVIKYTLELLYPDIPAYPDIYPENQPILNVWQEEALIYLSGVFGISSEELSALNPDGEPYYLLSTNSLSRLEESVIERWKEAGYHEADN
;
A
#
# COMPACT_ATOMS: atom_id res chain seq x y z
N MET A 1 -39.16 -29.56 -79.89
CA MET A 1 -39.35 -28.93 -81.22
C MET A 1 -39.05 -29.95 -82.32
N LYS A 2 -39.48 -29.77 -83.57
CA LYS A 2 -39.12 -30.68 -84.67
C LYS A 2 -37.93 -30.13 -85.47
N CYS A 3 -37.02 -31.00 -85.87
CA CYS A 3 -35.90 -30.64 -86.74
C CYS A 3 -36.43 -30.25 -88.12
N PRO A 4 -36.11 -29.05 -88.64
CA PRO A 4 -36.58 -28.64 -89.96
C PRO A 4 -35.98 -29.47 -91.11
N ASN A 5 -34.86 -30.18 -90.87
CA ASN A 5 -34.17 -30.98 -91.88
C ASN A 5 -34.64 -32.44 -91.94
N CYS A 6 -34.81 -33.12 -90.79
CA CYS A 6 -35.19 -34.54 -90.77
C CYS A 6 -36.56 -34.84 -90.14
N GLY A 7 -37.26 -33.81 -89.63
CA GLY A 7 -38.56 -33.96 -88.97
C GLY A 7 -38.53 -34.60 -87.58
N GLY A 8 -37.39 -35.13 -87.14
CA GLY A 8 -37.21 -35.76 -85.83
C GLY A 8 -37.38 -34.78 -84.67
N GLU A 9 -37.78 -35.28 -83.51
CA GLU A 9 -38.02 -34.47 -82.32
C GLU A 9 -36.71 -34.09 -81.62
N VAL A 10 -36.46 -32.79 -81.42
CA VAL A 10 -35.25 -32.22 -80.85
C VAL A 10 -35.59 -31.45 -79.57
N SER A 11 -34.79 -31.61 -78.52
CA SER A 11 -34.95 -30.84 -77.29
C SER A 11 -34.38 -29.43 -77.44
N VAL A 12 -34.96 -28.48 -76.70
CA VAL A 12 -34.44 -27.10 -76.60
C VAL A 12 -33.08 -27.08 -75.88
N ASN A 13 -32.68 -28.16 -75.19
CA ASN A 13 -31.36 -28.25 -74.55
C ASN A 13 -30.27 -28.79 -75.50
N ASP A 14 -30.64 -29.34 -76.65
CA ASP A 14 -29.70 -29.97 -77.58
C ASP A 14 -29.13 -28.94 -78.55
N LEU A 15 -27.81 -28.85 -78.67
CA LEU A 15 -27.12 -27.93 -79.60
C LEU A 15 -27.25 -28.34 -81.08
N LYS A 16 -27.54 -29.63 -81.33
CA LYS A 16 -27.69 -30.22 -82.67
C LYS A 16 -28.78 -31.29 -82.62
N CYS A 17 -29.44 -31.54 -83.75
CA CYS A 17 -30.40 -32.63 -83.89
C CYS A 17 -29.68 -33.99 -83.70
N PRO A 18 -30.15 -34.86 -82.79
CA PRO A 18 -29.52 -36.15 -82.54
C PRO A 18 -29.65 -37.14 -83.70
N TYR A 19 -30.60 -36.92 -84.62
CA TYR A 19 -30.89 -37.84 -85.71
C TYR A 19 -30.11 -37.52 -87.00
N CYS A 20 -29.89 -36.24 -87.31
CA CYS A 20 -29.22 -35.83 -88.56
C CYS A 20 -28.05 -34.86 -88.36
N GLY A 21 -27.73 -34.49 -87.11
CA GLY A 21 -26.59 -33.63 -86.78
C GLY A 21 -26.76 -32.14 -87.14
N THR A 22 -27.90 -31.74 -87.72
CA THR A 22 -28.16 -30.34 -88.07
C THR A 22 -28.17 -29.45 -86.82
N PRO A 23 -27.48 -28.29 -86.81
CA PRO A 23 -27.47 -27.38 -85.67
C PRO A 23 -28.88 -26.96 -85.26
N ASN A 24 -29.12 -26.93 -83.94
CA ASN A 24 -30.37 -26.45 -83.37
C ASN A 24 -30.21 -25.00 -82.91
N PRO A 25 -30.75 -24.01 -83.63
CA PRO A 25 -30.58 -22.60 -83.28
C PRO A 25 -31.22 -22.25 -81.93
N GLU A 26 -32.35 -22.86 -81.56
CA GLU A 26 -33.00 -22.62 -80.27
C GLU A 26 -32.17 -23.15 -79.10
N GLY A 27 -31.54 -24.32 -79.26
CA GLY A 27 -30.65 -24.85 -78.24
C GLY A 27 -29.36 -24.07 -78.08
N ILE A 28 -28.80 -23.54 -79.17
CA ILE A 28 -27.65 -22.63 -79.11
C ILE A 28 -28.04 -21.35 -78.36
N ALA A 29 -29.19 -20.75 -78.66
CA ALA A 29 -29.67 -19.54 -77.97
C ALA A 29 -29.95 -19.80 -76.48
N PHE A 30 -30.56 -20.94 -76.14
CA PHE A 30 -30.79 -21.34 -74.75
C PHE A 30 -29.49 -21.48 -73.96
N HIS A 31 -28.49 -22.19 -74.51
CA HIS A 31 -27.18 -22.33 -73.85
C HIS A 31 -26.47 -20.98 -73.69
N GLN A 32 -26.54 -20.10 -74.70
CA GLN A 32 -25.97 -18.75 -74.61
C GLN A 32 -26.63 -17.93 -73.49
N GLU A 33 -27.96 -17.97 -73.38
CA GLU A 33 -28.70 -17.27 -72.32
C GLU A 33 -28.41 -17.86 -70.94
N VAL A 34 -28.33 -19.19 -70.80
CA VAL A 34 -27.90 -19.86 -69.55
C VAL A 34 -26.49 -19.45 -69.16
N HIS A 35 -25.54 -19.43 -70.11
CA HIS A 35 -24.18 -18.98 -69.85
C HIS A 35 -24.10 -17.49 -69.44
N LYS A 36 -24.93 -16.64 -70.05
CA LYS A 36 -25.02 -15.22 -69.71
C LYS A 36 -25.57 -15.03 -68.29
N ARG A 37 -26.66 -15.73 -67.95
CA ARG A 37 -27.25 -15.71 -66.60
C ARG A 37 -26.31 -16.27 -65.54
N ARG A 38 -25.57 -17.33 -65.85
CA ARG A 38 -24.57 -17.90 -64.92
C ARG A 38 -23.45 -16.90 -64.62
N ARG A 39 -22.92 -16.23 -65.66
CA ARG A 39 -21.90 -15.17 -65.48
C ARG A 39 -22.45 -13.97 -64.70
N PHE A 40 -23.69 -13.57 -64.97
CA PHE A 40 -24.33 -12.49 -64.24
C PHE A 40 -24.56 -12.84 -62.76
N ASN A 41 -25.01 -14.07 -62.45
CA ASN A 41 -25.15 -14.54 -61.08
C ASN A 41 -23.81 -14.62 -60.35
N GLN A 42 -22.73 -15.03 -61.02
CA GLN A 42 -21.37 -15.01 -60.45
C GLN A 42 -20.93 -13.58 -60.14
N TYR A 43 -21.11 -12.65 -61.08
CA TYR A 43 -20.82 -11.23 -60.87
C TYR A 43 -21.62 -10.63 -59.71
N LEU A 44 -22.91 -10.94 -59.61
CA LEU A 44 -23.75 -10.49 -58.49
C LEU A 44 -23.26 -11.05 -57.17
N LYS A 45 -22.91 -12.35 -57.13
CA LYS A 45 -22.36 -12.98 -55.92
C LYS A 45 -21.08 -12.28 -55.46
N ASP A 46 -20.15 -12.03 -56.38
CA ASP A 46 -18.87 -11.38 -56.07
C ASP A 46 -19.10 -9.94 -55.59
N LYS A 47 -19.98 -9.19 -56.27
CA LYS A 47 -20.34 -7.82 -55.88
C LYS A 47 -21.04 -7.75 -54.52
N THR A 48 -21.95 -8.68 -54.22
CA THR A 48 -22.61 -8.77 -52.91
C THR A 48 -21.60 -9.12 -51.82
N MET A 49 -20.66 -10.03 -52.08
CA MET A 49 -19.60 -10.35 -51.12
C MET A 49 -18.67 -9.16 -50.88
N GLU A 50 -18.33 -8.39 -51.90
CA GLU A 50 -17.52 -7.18 -51.79
C GLU A 50 -18.25 -6.08 -50.99
N GLN A 51 -19.54 -5.86 -51.26
CA GLN A 51 -20.35 -4.86 -50.56
C GLN A 51 -20.63 -5.23 -49.09
N MET A 52 -20.72 -6.52 -48.76
CA MET A 52 -21.01 -6.97 -47.39
C MET A 52 -19.77 -7.11 -46.50
N ARG A 53 -18.55 -7.15 -47.05
CA ARG A 53 -17.30 -7.31 -46.26
C ARG A 53 -17.06 -6.19 -45.24
N LEU A 54 -17.26 -4.94 -45.63
CA LEU A 54 -17.06 -3.77 -44.77
C LEU A 54 -18.06 -3.70 -43.60
N PRO A 55 -19.39 -3.78 -43.80
CA PRO A 55 -20.34 -3.71 -42.68
C PRO A 55 -20.27 -4.91 -41.73
N LEU A 56 -19.90 -6.10 -42.23
CA LEU A 56 -19.68 -7.28 -41.38
C LEU A 56 -18.44 -7.13 -40.49
N ALA A 57 -17.34 -6.62 -41.03
CA ALA A 57 -16.12 -6.36 -40.27
C ALA A 57 -16.36 -5.31 -39.15
N HIS A 58 -17.06 -4.22 -39.47
CA HIS A 58 -17.44 -3.22 -38.47
C HIS A 58 -18.36 -3.78 -37.38
N ARG A 59 -19.30 -4.65 -37.73
CA ARG A 59 -20.21 -5.28 -36.75
C ARG A 59 -19.46 -6.21 -35.79
N ILE A 60 -18.51 -7.00 -36.29
CA ILE A 60 -17.68 -7.90 -35.47
C ILE A 60 -16.73 -7.08 -34.58
N LEU A 61 -16.07 -6.06 -35.14
CA LEU A 61 -15.18 -5.19 -34.38
C LEU A 61 -15.94 -4.47 -33.25
N ASN A 62 -17.11 -3.91 -33.55
CA ASN A 62 -17.94 -3.23 -32.55
C ASN A 62 -18.42 -4.20 -31.46
N LEU A 63 -18.82 -5.43 -31.83
CA LEU A 63 -19.19 -6.45 -30.84
C LEU A 63 -18.01 -6.81 -29.94
N SER A 64 -16.81 -6.98 -30.50
CA SER A 64 -15.61 -7.30 -29.73
C SER A 64 -15.23 -6.19 -28.75
N LEU A 65 -15.39 -4.92 -29.15
CA LEU A 65 -15.17 -3.77 -28.27
C LEU A 65 -16.19 -3.69 -27.14
N VAL A 66 -17.47 -3.98 -27.42
CA VAL A 66 -18.51 -4.03 -26.38
C VAL A 66 -18.23 -5.13 -25.36
N ILE A 67 -17.82 -6.32 -25.81
CA ILE A 67 -17.47 -7.42 -24.91
C ILE A 67 -16.26 -7.06 -24.06
N LEU A 68 -15.20 -6.49 -24.67
CA LEU A 68 -14.02 -6.04 -23.94
C LEU A 68 -14.38 -4.99 -22.89
N PHE A 69 -15.22 -4.01 -23.24
CA PHE A 69 -15.70 -2.99 -22.31
C PHE A 69 -16.48 -3.61 -21.14
N LEU A 70 -17.35 -4.59 -21.41
CA LEU A 70 -18.09 -5.29 -20.36
C LEU A 70 -17.16 -6.07 -19.42
N ILE A 71 -16.13 -6.73 -19.95
CA ILE A 71 -15.14 -7.44 -19.12
C ILE A 71 -14.38 -6.46 -18.24
N VAL A 72 -13.85 -5.38 -18.82
CA VAL A 72 -13.13 -4.35 -18.05
C VAL A 72 -14.03 -3.72 -17.00
N PHE A 73 -15.28 -3.39 -17.37
CA PHE A 73 -16.25 -2.83 -16.44
C PHE A 73 -16.57 -3.80 -15.30
N LEU A 74 -16.73 -5.09 -15.59
CA LEU A 74 -16.97 -6.11 -14.56
C LEU A 74 -15.75 -6.30 -13.65
N LEU A 75 -14.53 -6.26 -14.19
CA LEU A 75 -13.31 -6.28 -13.39
C LEU A 75 -13.23 -5.05 -12.47
N LEU A 76 -13.56 -3.86 -12.97
CA LEU A 76 -13.62 -2.64 -12.15
C LEU A 76 -14.69 -2.72 -11.05
N LEU A 77 -15.84 -3.34 -11.34
CA LEU A 77 -16.87 -3.55 -10.31
C LEU A 77 -16.44 -4.57 -9.25
N VAL A 78 -15.73 -5.64 -9.64
CA VAL A 78 -15.17 -6.60 -8.69
C VAL A 78 -14.09 -5.93 -7.86
N ASP A 79 -13.20 -5.15 -8.47
CA ASP A 79 -12.14 -4.41 -7.77
C ASP A 79 -12.72 -3.39 -6.79
N LEU A 80 -13.71 -2.60 -7.22
CA LEU A 80 -14.44 -1.68 -6.35
C LEU A 80 -15.20 -2.41 -5.23
N GLY A 81 -15.83 -3.55 -5.54
CA GLY A 81 -16.51 -4.37 -4.54
C GLY A 81 -15.54 -4.95 -3.51
N MET A 82 -14.37 -5.42 -3.95
CA MET A 82 -13.29 -5.86 -3.08
C MET A 82 -12.80 -4.70 -2.22
N PHE A 83 -12.53 -3.52 -2.80
CA PHE A 83 -12.10 -2.34 -2.06
C PHE A 83 -13.10 -1.93 -0.96
N LEU A 84 -14.40 -1.93 -1.25
CA LEU A 84 -15.45 -1.57 -0.29
C LEU A 84 -15.68 -2.60 0.82
N ILE A 85 -15.33 -3.87 0.60
CA ILE A 85 -15.53 -4.96 1.56
C ILE A 85 -14.22 -5.32 2.27
N ALA A 86 -13.07 -4.98 1.69
CA ALA A 86 -11.77 -5.45 2.15
C ALA A 86 -11.40 -4.94 3.54
N GLU A 87 -11.76 -3.70 3.88
CA GLU A 87 -11.45 -3.14 5.20
C GLU A 87 -12.12 -3.97 6.32
N ASP A 88 -13.43 -4.18 6.27
CA ASP A 88 -14.15 -4.95 7.30
C ASP A 88 -13.93 -6.46 7.22
N ALA A 89 -13.87 -7.02 6.01
CA ALA A 89 -13.79 -8.47 5.82
C ALA A 89 -12.38 -9.02 6.06
N PHE A 90 -11.30 -8.30 5.68
CA PHE A 90 -9.95 -8.80 5.95
C PHE A 90 -9.47 -8.49 7.37
N ALA A 91 -9.91 -7.38 7.99
CA ALA A 91 -9.62 -7.11 9.40
C ALA A 91 -10.15 -8.24 10.30
N SER A 92 -11.41 -8.65 10.10
CA SER A 92 -12.03 -9.75 10.87
C SER A 92 -11.41 -11.13 10.62
N PHE A 93 -10.67 -11.35 9.53
CA PHE A 93 -9.91 -12.60 9.32
C PHE A 93 -8.49 -12.57 9.91
N ARG A 94 -7.97 -11.38 10.26
CA ARG A 94 -6.60 -11.22 10.78
C ARG A 94 -6.56 -11.15 12.29
N LEU A 95 -7.55 -10.53 12.93
CA LEU A 95 -7.55 -10.34 14.38
C LEU A 95 -7.93 -11.63 15.12
N PRO A 96 -7.17 -12.05 16.15
CA PRO A 96 -7.58 -13.10 17.06
C PRO A 96 -8.92 -12.77 17.73
N ASP A 97 -9.77 -13.77 17.99
CA ASP A 97 -11.09 -13.56 18.62
C ASP A 97 -10.99 -12.90 20.02
N ASP A 98 -9.83 -13.01 20.68
CA ASP A 98 -9.53 -12.54 22.03
C ASP A 98 -8.48 -11.42 22.06
N TYR A 99 -8.24 -10.72 20.95
CA TYR A 99 -7.19 -9.70 20.85
C TYR A 99 -7.29 -8.59 21.91
N GLU A 100 -8.51 -8.13 22.25
CA GLU A 100 -8.72 -7.13 23.31
C GLU A 100 -8.26 -7.64 24.67
N GLN A 101 -8.50 -8.93 24.95
CA GLN A 101 -8.06 -9.56 26.20
C GLN A 101 -6.53 -9.70 26.22
N GLN A 102 -5.92 -10.04 25.09
CA GLN A 102 -4.46 -10.10 24.96
C GLN A 102 -3.82 -8.73 25.17
N MET A 103 -4.35 -7.66 24.56
CA MET A 103 -3.88 -6.29 24.79
C MET A 103 -4.04 -5.86 26.24
N ALA A 104 -5.19 -6.14 26.85
CA ALA A 104 -5.42 -5.84 28.27
C ALA A 104 -4.43 -6.56 29.18
N GLN A 105 -4.12 -7.83 28.89
CA GLN A 105 -3.13 -8.59 29.64
C GLN A 105 -1.73 -7.99 29.50
N MET A 106 -1.27 -7.68 28.28
CA MET A 106 0.04 -7.05 28.07
C MET A 106 0.14 -5.70 28.77
N TYR A 107 -0.95 -4.92 28.77
CA TYR A 107 -1.02 -3.67 29.50
C TYR A 107 -0.93 -3.88 31.03
N GLU A 108 -1.69 -4.82 31.59
CA GLU A 108 -1.66 -5.15 33.02
C GLU A 108 -0.32 -5.74 33.48
N GLU A 109 0.37 -6.47 32.62
CA GLU A 109 1.70 -7.03 32.85
C GLU A 109 2.85 -6.04 32.55
N GLU A 110 2.51 -4.78 32.21
CA GLU A 110 3.45 -3.71 31.84
C GLU A 110 4.38 -4.06 30.65
N GLN A 111 3.94 -4.97 29.78
CA GLN A 111 4.64 -5.41 28.57
C GLN A 111 4.37 -4.48 27.39
N TYR A 112 4.61 -3.18 27.56
CA TYR A 112 4.22 -2.17 26.56
C TYR A 112 4.94 -2.31 25.22
N GLY A 113 6.18 -2.80 25.20
CA GLY A 113 6.87 -3.12 23.94
C GLY A 113 6.23 -4.29 23.18
N GLU A 114 5.71 -5.29 23.90
CA GLU A 114 4.98 -6.40 23.27
C GLU A 114 3.59 -5.96 22.81
N LEU A 115 2.95 -5.08 23.58
CA LEU A 115 1.68 -4.45 23.22
C LEU A 115 1.81 -3.65 21.91
N ASP A 116 2.86 -2.84 21.76
CA ASP A 116 3.12 -2.07 20.54
C ASP A 116 3.30 -2.99 19.33
N ALA A 117 4.16 -4.00 19.48
CA ALA A 117 4.42 -4.99 18.44
C ALA A 117 3.17 -5.79 18.06
N PHE A 118 2.31 -6.11 19.04
CA PHE A 118 1.04 -6.81 18.81
C PHE A 118 0.06 -5.92 18.04
N MET A 119 -0.09 -4.65 18.44
CA MET A 119 -0.95 -3.69 17.74
C MET A 119 -0.49 -3.47 16.29
N ASP A 120 0.81 -3.32 16.05
CA ASP A 120 1.38 -3.20 14.70
C ASP A 120 1.18 -4.49 13.87
N GLN A 121 1.46 -5.66 14.46
CA GLN A 121 1.34 -6.95 13.78
C GLN A 121 -0.07 -7.21 13.23
N TYR A 122 -1.09 -6.81 13.99
CA TYR A 122 -2.49 -7.02 13.60
C TYR A 122 -3.14 -5.79 12.96
N GLU A 123 -2.36 -4.75 12.66
CA GLU A 123 -2.82 -3.49 12.08
C GLU A 123 -4.01 -2.90 12.88
N ILE A 124 -3.94 -2.96 14.21
CA ILE A 124 -4.99 -2.46 15.10
C ILE A 124 -5.04 -0.93 14.99
N GLU A 125 -6.22 -0.39 14.67
CA GLU A 125 -6.40 1.04 14.49
C GLU A 125 -6.10 1.78 15.81
N PRO A 126 -5.07 2.65 15.85
CA PRO A 126 -4.63 3.27 17.10
C PRO A 126 -5.68 4.18 17.73
N ALA A 127 -6.56 4.77 16.91
CA ALA A 127 -7.64 5.64 17.34
C ALA A 127 -8.73 4.91 18.15
N ASP A 128 -8.89 3.60 17.96
CA ASP A 128 -9.88 2.79 18.67
C ASP A 128 -9.41 2.43 20.10
N TYR A 129 -8.09 2.41 20.34
CA TYR A 129 -7.48 2.04 21.62
C TYR A 129 -6.50 3.10 22.13
N PRO A 130 -6.97 4.34 22.39
CA PRO A 130 -6.09 5.47 22.64
C PRO A 130 -5.25 5.35 23.94
N VAL A 131 -5.76 4.65 24.97
CA VAL A 131 -4.99 4.39 26.21
C VAL A 131 -3.78 3.51 25.93
N TYR A 132 -3.98 2.42 25.18
CA TYR A 132 -2.92 1.49 24.78
C TYR A 132 -1.94 2.18 23.85
N THR A 133 -2.42 2.85 22.80
CA THR A 133 -1.55 3.60 21.89
C THR A 133 -0.72 4.65 22.60
N GLN A 134 -1.31 5.42 23.53
CA GLN A 134 -0.54 6.46 24.22
C GLN A 134 0.57 5.85 25.09
N ILE A 135 0.31 4.75 25.80
CA ILE A 135 1.34 4.16 26.65
C ILE A 135 2.46 3.51 25.84
N THR A 136 2.18 2.94 24.67
CA THR A 136 3.24 2.36 23.83
C THR A 136 4.15 3.44 23.26
N LEU A 137 3.59 4.58 22.86
CA LEU A 137 4.36 5.74 22.42
C LEU A 137 5.27 6.29 23.54
N LEU A 138 4.71 6.49 24.74
CA LEU A 138 5.51 6.93 25.90
C LEU A 138 6.57 5.90 26.29
N HIS A 139 6.24 4.61 26.20
CA HIS A 139 7.18 3.52 26.47
C HIS A 139 8.36 3.53 25.48
N ASN A 140 8.14 3.87 24.21
CA ASN A 140 9.23 3.95 23.24
C ASN A 140 10.26 5.02 23.64
N ASP A 141 9.81 6.20 24.07
CA ASP A 141 10.71 7.23 24.60
C ASP A 141 11.44 6.76 25.87
N TYR A 142 10.75 6.05 26.75
CA TYR A 142 11.35 5.49 27.97
C TYR A 142 12.36 4.38 27.67
N ALA A 143 12.08 3.49 26.71
CA ALA A 143 12.98 2.43 26.28
C ALA A 143 14.25 3.00 25.64
N ASP A 144 14.11 4.04 24.82
CA ASP A 144 15.26 4.77 24.25
C ASP A 144 16.08 5.45 25.35
N PHE A 145 15.44 6.09 26.34
CA PHE A 145 16.12 6.62 27.52
C PHE A 145 16.92 5.53 28.25
N LEU A 146 16.31 4.36 28.52
CA LEU A 146 16.96 3.25 29.21
C LEU A 146 18.18 2.74 28.42
N SER A 147 18.03 2.52 27.12
CA SER A 147 19.13 2.02 26.27
C SER A 147 20.33 2.97 26.30
N ASN A 148 20.09 4.27 26.06
CA ASN A 148 21.16 5.27 26.06
C ASN A 148 21.79 5.46 27.46
N SER A 149 20.99 5.32 28.52
CA SER A 149 21.47 5.38 29.91
C SER A 149 22.35 4.18 30.25
N MET A 150 22.00 2.99 29.77
CA MET A 150 22.84 1.80 29.94
C MET A 150 24.19 1.95 29.26
N GLU A 151 24.22 2.44 28.00
CA GLU A 151 25.47 2.68 27.28
C GLU A 151 26.34 3.72 27.98
N CYS A 152 25.75 4.83 28.45
CA CYS A 152 26.45 5.84 29.23
C CYS A 152 27.04 5.24 30.52
N SER A 153 26.25 4.46 31.24
CA SER A 153 26.67 3.80 32.49
C SER A 153 27.81 2.80 32.25
N GLU A 154 27.76 2.05 31.15
CA GLU A 154 28.80 1.12 30.76
C GLU A 154 30.12 1.84 30.48
N ALA A 155 30.10 2.91 29.66
CA ALA A 155 31.29 3.70 29.38
C ALA A 155 31.91 4.29 30.66
N LEU A 156 31.08 4.89 31.52
CA LEU A 156 31.53 5.43 32.81
C LEU A 156 32.11 4.33 33.71
N SER A 157 31.53 3.13 33.73
CA SER A 157 32.08 2.01 34.51
C SER A 157 33.51 1.61 34.10
N GLN A 158 33.89 1.90 32.84
CA GLN A 158 35.22 1.67 32.28
C GLN A 158 36.16 2.88 32.48
N GLY A 159 35.68 3.96 33.11
CA GLY A 159 36.40 5.21 33.28
C GLY A 159 36.37 6.11 32.05
N ILE A 160 35.54 5.78 31.05
CA ILE A 160 35.46 6.47 29.76
C ILE A 160 34.28 7.44 29.78
N ILE A 161 34.49 8.64 29.25
CA ILE A 161 33.44 9.64 29.03
C ILE A 161 32.56 9.16 27.86
N PRO A 162 31.24 8.99 28.04
CA PRO A 162 30.32 8.66 26.97
C PRO A 162 30.39 9.66 25.83
N ASP A 163 30.08 9.21 24.61
CA ASP A 163 30.11 10.13 23.48
C ASP A 163 29.00 11.20 23.59
N LYS A 164 29.23 12.35 22.94
CA LYS A 164 28.28 13.47 23.01
C LYS A 164 26.89 13.11 22.50
N TYR A 165 26.79 12.18 21.56
CA TYR A 165 25.53 11.75 20.99
C TYR A 165 24.72 10.96 22.03
N GLN A 166 25.33 10.02 22.75
CA GLN A 166 24.69 9.30 23.86
C GLN A 166 24.23 10.25 24.97
N ILE A 167 25.09 11.20 25.39
CA ILE A 167 24.74 12.21 26.41
C ILE A 167 23.51 13.02 25.96
N ASN A 168 23.52 13.48 24.70
CA ASN A 168 22.41 14.23 24.11
C ASN A 168 21.12 13.42 24.13
N PHE A 169 21.19 12.14 23.77
CA PHE A 169 20.04 11.25 23.70
C PHE A 169 19.43 11.00 25.08
N VAL A 170 20.24 10.77 26.12
CA VAL A 170 19.72 10.64 27.49
C VAL A 170 18.98 11.91 27.91
N ILE A 171 19.54 13.09 27.67
CA ILE A 171 18.90 14.37 28.00
C ILE A 171 17.61 14.57 27.18
N LYS A 172 17.66 14.27 25.88
CA LYS A 172 16.52 14.35 24.95
C LYS A 172 15.35 13.53 25.46
N TYR A 173 15.54 12.22 25.65
CA TYR A 173 14.43 11.34 26.03
C TYR A 173 13.95 11.62 27.46
N THR A 174 14.82 12.10 28.35
CA THR A 174 14.34 12.62 29.65
C THR A 174 13.37 13.79 29.46
N LEU A 175 13.65 14.72 28.54
CA LEU A 175 12.78 15.85 28.28
C LEU A 175 11.50 15.43 27.54
N GLU A 176 11.56 14.47 26.64
CA GLU A 176 10.38 13.88 25.99
C GLU A 176 9.47 13.18 27.01
N LEU A 177 10.03 12.54 28.05
CA LEU A 177 9.24 11.98 29.15
C LEU A 177 8.63 13.05 30.07
N LEU A 178 9.36 14.14 30.35
CA LEU A 178 8.87 15.23 31.22
C LEU A 178 7.82 16.10 30.54
N TYR A 179 7.97 16.28 29.23
CA TYR A 179 7.12 17.11 28.40
C TYR A 179 6.71 16.33 27.13
N PRO A 180 5.88 15.28 27.28
CA PRO A 180 5.49 14.47 26.13
C PRO A 180 4.74 15.31 25.10
N ASP A 181 5.19 15.26 23.85
CA ASP A 181 4.47 15.83 22.72
C ASP A 181 3.94 14.72 21.84
N ILE A 182 2.70 14.34 22.10
CA ILE A 182 1.98 13.38 21.28
C ILE A 182 0.75 14.11 20.71
N PRO A 183 0.84 14.75 19.53
CA PRO A 183 -0.23 15.61 19.03
C PRO A 183 -1.61 14.94 18.89
N ALA A 184 -1.63 13.62 18.68
CA ALA A 184 -2.87 12.84 18.66
C ALA A 184 -3.50 12.67 20.06
N TYR A 185 -2.69 12.72 21.11
CA TYR A 185 -3.05 12.52 22.51
C TYR A 185 -2.46 13.64 23.39
N PRO A 186 -2.97 14.89 23.26
CA PRO A 186 -2.36 16.06 23.91
C PRO A 186 -2.45 16.03 25.43
N ASP A 187 -3.43 15.31 25.98
CA ASP A 187 -3.57 15.09 27.42
C ASP A 187 -3.18 13.64 27.75
N ILE A 188 -2.49 13.45 28.87
CA ILE A 188 -2.17 12.11 29.37
C ILE A 188 -3.42 11.46 29.95
N TYR A 189 -3.71 10.23 29.51
CA TYR A 189 -4.83 9.46 30.04
C TYR A 189 -4.59 9.13 31.53
N PRO A 190 -5.62 9.26 32.39
CA PRO A 190 -5.48 8.99 33.84
C PRO A 190 -4.92 7.60 34.17
N GLU A 191 -5.19 6.61 33.32
CA GLU A 191 -4.68 5.25 33.42
C GLU A 191 -3.16 5.16 33.22
N ASN A 192 -2.62 6.00 32.34
CA ASN A 192 -1.20 6.04 31.97
C ASN A 192 -0.38 6.96 32.87
N GLN A 193 -1.01 7.95 33.51
CA GLN A 193 -0.32 8.95 34.33
C GLN A 193 0.53 8.34 35.46
N PRO A 194 0.08 7.33 36.23
CA PRO A 194 0.90 6.74 37.28
C PRO A 194 2.17 6.08 36.75
N ILE A 195 2.08 5.45 35.57
CA ILE A 195 3.22 4.79 34.92
C ILE A 195 4.22 5.83 34.43
N LEU A 196 3.74 6.87 33.73
CA LEU A 196 4.57 7.98 33.29
C LEU A 196 5.30 8.66 34.45
N ASN A 197 4.64 8.86 35.60
CA ASN A 197 5.26 9.46 36.77
C ASN A 197 6.47 8.64 37.26
N VAL A 198 6.40 7.30 37.21
CA VAL A 198 7.52 6.42 37.58
C VAL A 198 8.69 6.63 36.62
N TRP A 199 8.43 6.61 35.31
CA TRP A 199 9.47 6.83 34.29
C TRP A 199 10.12 8.20 34.39
N GLN A 200 9.32 9.25 34.65
CA GLN A 200 9.82 10.60 34.90
C GLN A 200 10.73 10.66 36.13
N GLU A 201 10.33 10.03 37.24
CA GLU A 201 11.12 9.98 38.46
C GLU A 201 12.45 9.26 38.24
N GLU A 202 12.44 8.11 37.58
CA GLU A 202 13.65 7.36 37.25
C GLU A 202 14.61 8.15 36.35
N ALA A 203 14.08 8.81 35.31
CA ALA A 203 14.89 9.63 34.42
C ALA A 203 15.55 10.80 35.15
N LEU A 204 14.81 11.47 36.04
CA LEU A 204 15.34 12.55 36.88
C LEU A 204 16.39 12.05 37.90
N ILE A 205 16.16 10.88 38.50
CA ILE A 205 17.13 10.25 39.41
C ILE A 205 18.42 9.92 38.66
N TYR A 206 18.33 9.38 37.45
CA TYR A 206 19.49 9.05 36.65
C TYR A 206 20.28 10.31 36.24
N LEU A 207 19.61 11.34 35.72
CA LEU A 207 20.28 12.61 35.35
C LEU A 207 20.95 13.28 36.55
N SER A 208 20.27 13.32 37.69
CA SER A 208 20.85 13.92 38.90
C SER A 208 21.99 13.09 39.49
N GLY A 209 21.86 11.76 39.51
CA GLY A 209 22.83 10.86 40.11
C GLY A 209 24.08 10.60 39.25
N VAL A 210 23.90 10.43 37.94
CA VAL A 210 24.98 10.03 37.02
C VAL A 210 25.56 11.24 36.27
N PHE A 211 24.70 12.12 35.77
CA PHE A 211 25.12 13.30 35.00
C PHE A 211 25.38 14.51 35.91
N GLY A 212 24.92 14.45 37.17
CA GLY A 212 25.06 15.54 38.13
C GLY A 212 24.22 16.77 37.75
N ILE A 213 23.23 16.62 36.87
CA ILE A 213 22.37 17.72 36.40
C ILE A 213 21.34 18.00 37.49
N SER A 214 21.31 19.23 37.99
CA SER A 214 20.31 19.66 38.96
C SER A 214 18.95 19.93 38.30
N SER A 215 17.88 19.89 39.08
CA SER A 215 16.55 20.32 38.59
C SER A 215 16.56 21.76 38.08
N GLU A 216 17.41 22.63 38.64
CA GLU A 216 17.56 24.03 38.21
C GLU A 216 18.22 24.13 36.84
N GLU A 217 19.26 23.33 36.58
CA GLU A 217 19.91 23.24 35.26
C GLU A 217 18.93 22.72 34.20
N LEU A 218 18.12 21.71 34.56
CA LEU A 218 17.12 21.13 33.67
C LEU A 218 15.97 22.11 33.38
N SER A 219 15.45 22.81 34.40
CA SER A 219 14.45 23.86 34.19
C SER A 219 15.00 25.07 33.44
N ALA A 220 16.28 25.41 33.59
CA ALA A 220 16.91 26.47 32.81
C ALA A 220 17.08 26.09 31.33
N LEU A 221 17.23 24.80 31.02
CA LEU A 221 17.25 24.29 29.67
C LEU A 221 15.88 24.45 28.99
N ASN A 222 14.80 24.15 29.71
CA ASN A 222 13.43 24.21 29.21
C ASN A 222 12.47 24.97 30.17
N PRO A 223 12.56 26.31 30.24
CA PRO A 223 11.81 27.09 31.24
C PRO A 223 10.30 27.11 31.01
N ASP A 224 9.89 26.95 29.75
CA ASP A 224 8.49 27.02 29.33
C ASP A 224 7.83 25.63 29.27
N GLY A 225 8.60 24.55 29.51
CA GLY A 225 8.11 23.18 29.41
C GLY A 225 7.71 22.78 27.98
N GLU A 226 8.38 23.37 26.99
CA GLU A 226 8.10 23.14 25.59
C GLU A 226 8.68 21.78 25.12
N PRO A 227 8.13 21.18 24.06
CA PRO A 227 8.68 19.95 23.48
C PRO A 227 10.17 20.09 23.12
N TYR A 228 10.92 18.98 23.22
CA TYR A 228 12.38 18.98 23.03
C TYR A 228 12.84 19.63 21.71
N TYR A 229 12.12 19.42 20.60
CA TYR A 229 12.49 19.95 19.29
C TYR A 229 12.43 21.49 19.19
N LEU A 230 11.85 22.18 20.18
CA LEU A 230 11.84 23.64 20.28
C LEU A 230 13.01 24.19 21.10
N LEU A 231 13.85 23.32 21.69
CA LEU A 231 14.95 23.75 22.54
C LEU A 231 16.11 24.38 21.76
N SER A 232 16.73 25.37 22.40
CA SER A 232 17.94 26.02 21.89
C SER A 232 19.10 25.03 21.90
N THR A 233 19.61 24.68 20.71
CA THR A 233 20.78 23.82 20.54
C THR A 233 22.00 24.33 21.31
N ASN A 234 22.18 25.65 21.40
CA ASN A 234 23.26 26.26 22.17
C ASN A 234 23.14 26.01 23.68
N SER A 235 21.91 25.96 24.21
CA SER A 235 21.69 25.73 25.64
C SER A 235 21.99 24.27 25.99
N LEU A 236 21.56 23.36 25.12
CA LEU A 236 21.82 21.93 25.25
C LEU A 236 23.32 21.61 25.16
N SER A 237 24.03 22.12 24.15
CA SER A 237 25.48 21.90 24.04
C SER A 237 26.27 22.46 25.22
N ARG A 238 25.83 23.56 25.85
CA ARG A 238 26.45 24.08 27.07
C ARG A 238 26.24 23.16 28.27
N LEU A 239 25.06 22.57 28.40
CA LEU A 239 24.77 21.61 29.46
C LEU A 239 25.61 20.34 29.26
N GLU A 240 25.69 19.83 28.03
CA GLU A 240 26.56 18.69 27.67
C GLU A 240 28.02 18.96 28.03
N GLU A 241 28.56 20.13 27.65
CA GLU A 241 29.94 20.51 27.99
C GLU A 241 30.14 20.57 29.51
N SER A 242 29.18 21.12 30.26
CA SER A 242 29.21 21.14 31.73
C SER A 242 29.25 19.73 32.33
N VAL A 243 28.46 18.79 31.81
CA VAL A 243 28.47 17.38 32.25
C VAL A 243 29.83 16.72 31.95
N ILE A 244 30.36 16.92 30.75
CA ILE A 244 31.66 16.36 30.35
C ILE A 244 32.79 16.89 31.23
N GLU A 245 32.82 18.19 31.51
CA GLU A 245 33.84 18.78 32.38
C GLU A 245 33.72 18.25 33.82
N ARG A 246 32.50 18.05 34.34
CA ARG A 246 32.29 17.38 35.64
C ARG A 246 32.89 15.97 35.67
N TRP A 247 32.73 15.19 34.60
CA TRP A 247 33.35 13.86 34.52
C TRP A 247 34.87 13.93 34.37
N LYS A 248 35.42 14.89 33.62
CA LYS A 248 36.88 15.10 33.58
C LYS A 248 37.45 15.43 34.96
N GLU A 249 36.78 16.29 35.73
CA GLU A 249 37.16 16.62 37.10
C GLU A 249 37.08 15.41 38.04
N ALA A 250 36.12 14.50 37.80
CA ALA A 250 35.98 13.24 38.53
C ALA A 250 36.97 12.14 38.10
N GLY A 251 37.81 12.40 37.09
CA GLY A 251 38.89 11.50 36.66
C GLY A 251 38.52 10.56 35.51
N TYR A 252 37.38 10.76 34.85
CA TYR A 252 37.05 10.05 33.61
C TYR A 252 37.85 10.64 32.44
N HIS A 253 38.11 9.83 31.41
CA HIS A 253 38.88 10.22 30.24
C HIS A 253 38.10 10.01 28.94
N GLU A 254 38.41 10.80 27.92
CA GLU A 254 37.87 10.58 26.57
C GLU A 254 38.44 9.25 26.01
N ALA A 255 37.65 8.55 25.18
CA ALA A 255 38.10 7.31 24.56
C ALA A 255 39.34 7.54 23.68
N ASP A 256 40.33 6.64 23.79
CA ASP A 256 41.49 6.64 22.89
C ASP A 256 41.02 6.24 21.48
N ASN A 257 41.09 7.18 20.53
CA ASN A 257 40.78 6.95 19.11
C ASN A 257 41.75 5.97 18.43
#